data_AF-A0A7W1HFD6-F1
#
_entry.id   AF-A0A7W1HFD6-F1
#
_cell.length_a   1.000
_cell.length_b   1.000
_cell.length_c   1.000
_cell.angle_alpha   90.00
_cell.angle_beta   90.00
_cell.angle_gamma   90.00
#
_symmetry.space_group_name_H-M   'P 1'
#
loop_
_entity.id
_entity.type
_entity.pdbx_description
1 polymer ?
#
loop_
_entity_poly.entity_id
_entity_poly.type
_entity_poly.pdbx_seq_one_letter_code
_entity_poly.pdbx_strand_id
1 'polypeptide(L)'
;MELFGESVESNTLEKAGFVKAKLKQYLEADVLYTKALNLFGQKALPSTLGNAAHVKMQLKQYPEADVLFTKALERYGNNPTPELLQKIAQVKLLLKDAV
;
A
#
# COMPACT_ATOMS: atom_id res chain seq x y z
N MET A 1 -0.33 11.91 -26.22
CA MET A 1 1.00 11.34 -25.90
C MET A 1 1.40 11.91 -24.55
N GLU A 2 0.92 11.31 -23.44
CA GLU A 2 1.11 11.86 -22.07
C GLU A 2 1.60 10.82 -21.04
N LEU A 3 2.06 9.66 -21.50
CA LEU A 3 2.49 8.54 -20.66
C LEU A 3 3.68 8.83 -19.71
N PHE A 4 4.43 9.91 -19.95
CA PHE A 4 5.60 10.25 -19.14
C PHE A 4 5.27 11.13 -17.92
N GLY A 5 4.24 11.99 -18.00
CA GLY A 5 3.86 12.90 -16.91
C GLY A 5 3.21 12.17 -15.74
N GLU A 6 2.25 11.29 -16.03
CA GLU A 6 1.49 10.52 -15.02
C GLU A 6 2.39 9.59 -14.20
N SER A 7 3.44 9.04 -14.83
CA SER A 7 4.42 8.17 -14.17
C SER A 7 5.33 8.93 -13.21
N VAL A 8 5.75 10.15 -13.55
CA VAL A 8 6.59 10.96 -12.65
C VAL A 8 5.76 11.43 -11.45
N GLU A 9 4.51 11.82 -11.68
CA GLU A 9 3.60 12.26 -10.63
C GLU A 9 3.25 11.12 -9.66
N SER A 10 2.92 9.92 -10.16
CA SER A 10 2.62 8.77 -9.31
C SER A 10 3.79 8.35 -8.43
N ASN A 11 5.02 8.34 -8.98
CA ASN A 11 6.24 8.05 -8.23
C ASN A 11 6.56 9.14 -7.18
N THR A 12 6.26 10.40 -7.48
CA THR A 12 6.48 11.50 -6.54
C THR A 12 5.51 11.41 -5.37
N LEU A 13 4.23 11.12 -5.65
CA LEU A 13 3.21 10.90 -4.64
C LEU A 13 3.51 9.69 -3.75
N GLU A 14 3.99 8.59 -4.34
CA GLU A 14 4.41 7.39 -3.60
C GLU A 14 5.52 7.70 -2.59
N LYS A 15 6.58 8.39 -3.04
CA LYS A 15 7.70 8.79 -2.17
C LYS A 15 7.26 9.76 -1.08
N ALA A 16 6.39 10.71 -1.40
CA ALA A 16 5.82 11.62 -0.40
C ALA A 16 4.99 10.85 0.64
N GLY A 17 4.16 9.90 0.20
CA GLY A 17 3.40 9.01 1.06
C GLY A 17 4.31 8.20 1.99
N PHE A 18 5.42 7.69 1.47
CA PHE A 18 6.41 6.97 2.25
C PHE A 18 7.04 7.83 3.36
N VAL A 19 7.47 9.05 3.02
CA VAL A 19 8.03 9.99 4.00
C VAL A 19 7.00 10.31 5.09
N LYS A 20 5.74 10.58 4.71
CA LYS A 20 4.65 10.83 5.67
C LYS A 20 4.41 9.61 6.59
N ALA A 21 4.42 8.40 6.04
CA ALA A 21 4.28 7.17 6.82
C ALA A 21 5.45 6.99 7.81
N LYS A 22 6.69 7.32 7.41
CA LYS A 22 7.86 7.30 8.31
C LYS A 22 7.76 8.33 9.43
N LEU A 23 7.15 9.48 9.17
CA LEU A 23 6.83 10.50 10.17
C LEU A 23 5.59 10.18 11.01
N LYS A 24 4.99 8.98 10.85
CA LYS A 24 3.74 8.56 11.50
C LYS A 24 2.52 9.43 11.16
N GLN A 25 2.60 10.19 10.08
CA GLN A 25 1.50 11.01 9.56
C GLN A 25 0.61 10.16 8.64
N TYR A 26 -0.06 9.17 9.23
CA TYR A 26 -0.73 8.10 8.48
C TYR A 26 -1.92 8.57 7.65
N LEU A 27 -2.69 9.56 8.11
CA LEU A 27 -3.81 10.11 7.33
C LEU A 27 -3.33 10.81 6.05
N GLU A 28 -2.26 11.60 6.14
CA GLU A 28 -1.66 12.26 4.98
C GLU A 28 -1.02 11.23 4.03
N ALA A 29 -0.32 10.24 4.60
CA ALA A 29 0.25 9.15 3.81
C ALA A 29 -0.82 8.38 3.04
N ASP A 30 -1.98 8.13 3.65
CA ASP A 30 -3.09 7.41 3.03
C ASP A 30 -3.63 8.13 1.79
N VAL A 31 -3.83 9.44 1.88
CA VAL A 31 -4.26 10.27 0.75
C VAL A 31 -3.24 10.22 -0.38
N LEU A 32 -1.95 10.33 -0.06
CA LEU A 32 -0.87 10.30 -1.04
C LEU A 32 -0.76 8.95 -1.74
N TYR A 33 -0.80 7.84 -0.98
CA TYR A 33 -0.78 6.49 -1.54
C TYR A 33 -2.01 6.20 -2.39
N THR A 34 -3.19 6.64 -1.97
CA THR A 34 -4.43 6.47 -2.74
C THR A 34 -4.32 7.18 -4.10
N LYS A 35 -3.85 8.43 -4.12
CA LYS A 35 -3.62 9.17 -5.36
C LYS A 35 -2.56 8.48 -6.24
N ALA A 36 -1.43 8.07 -5.65
CA ALA A 36 -0.38 7.36 -6.38
C ALA A 36 -0.91 6.06 -7.00
N LEU A 37 -1.65 5.24 -6.25
CA LEU A 37 -2.24 3.98 -6.72
C LEU A 37 -3.27 4.20 -7.84
N ASN A 38 -4.07 5.26 -7.76
CA ASN A 38 -5.01 5.61 -8.83
C ASN A 38 -4.29 5.93 -10.14
N LEU A 39 -3.17 6.68 -10.07
CA LEU A 39 -2.35 6.99 -11.25
C LEU A 39 -1.59 5.77 -11.77
N PHE A 40 -1.05 4.93 -10.88
CA PHE A 40 -0.40 3.68 -11.29
C PHE A 40 -1.38 2.70 -11.93
N GLY A 41 -2.62 2.65 -11.44
CA GLY A 41 -3.61 1.67 -11.83
C GLY A 41 -3.06 0.24 -11.72
N GLN A 42 -3.14 -0.50 -12.82
CA GLN A 42 -2.61 -1.87 -12.86
C GLN A 42 -1.08 -1.95 -12.85
N LYS A 43 -0.34 -0.85 -13.02
CA LYS A 43 1.13 -0.85 -13.00
C LYS A 43 1.72 -0.66 -11.61
N ALA A 44 0.88 -0.57 -10.57
CA ALA A 44 1.32 -0.41 -9.20
C ALA A 44 2.27 -1.54 -8.78
N LEU A 45 3.42 -1.15 -8.23
CA LEU A 45 4.40 -2.11 -7.73
C LEU A 45 3.87 -2.79 -6.46
N PRO A 46 4.21 -4.07 -6.24
CA PRO A 46 3.85 -4.78 -5.02
C PRO A 46 4.24 -4.04 -3.73
N SER A 47 5.41 -3.40 -3.74
CA SER A 47 5.93 -2.62 -2.61
C SER A 47 5.07 -1.40 -2.30
N THR A 48 4.56 -0.71 -3.33
CA THR A 48 3.66 0.44 -3.16
C THR A 48 2.33 0.00 -2.54
N LEU A 49 1.78 -1.12 -3.01
CA LEU A 49 0.56 -1.73 -2.43
C LEU A 49 0.79 -2.13 -0.97
N GLY A 50 1.92 -2.76 -0.65
CA GLY A 50 2.28 -3.14 0.72
C GLY A 50 2.47 -1.94 1.66
N ASN A 51 3.09 -0.85 1.18
CA ASN A 51 3.24 0.37 1.96
C ASN A 51 1.89 1.04 2.25
N ALA A 52 1.01 1.13 1.24
CA ALA A 52 -0.35 1.65 1.41
C ALA A 52 -1.16 0.78 2.39
N ALA A 53 -1.08 -0.54 2.27
CA ALA A 53 -1.72 -1.49 3.19
C ALA A 53 -1.21 -1.32 4.64
N HIS A 54 0.10 -1.10 4.81
CA HIS A 54 0.68 -0.83 6.12
C HIS A 54 0.11 0.45 6.73
N VAL A 55 -0.04 1.53 5.95
CA VAL A 55 -0.67 2.77 6.41
C VAL A 55 -2.12 2.52 6.84
N LYS A 56 -2.90 1.79 6.04
CA LYS A 56 -4.28 1.39 6.40
C LYS A 56 -4.33 0.62 7.72
N MET A 57 -3.39 -0.31 7.93
CA MET A 57 -3.28 -1.06 9.18
C MET A 57 -2.97 -0.16 10.40
N GLN A 58 -2.10 0.86 10.24
CA GLN A 58 -1.84 1.85 11.30
C GLN A 58 -3.06 2.73 11.61
N LEU A 59 -3.91 2.97 10.61
CA LEU A 59 -5.20 3.65 10.76
C LEU A 59 -6.33 2.74 11.27
N LYS A 60 -6.03 1.47 11.62
CA LYS A 60 -7.00 0.45 12.02
C LYS A 60 -8.06 0.12 10.96
N GLN A 61 -7.77 0.43 9.70
CA GLN A 61 -8.57 0.08 8.53
C GLN A 61 -8.15 -1.31 8.04
N TYR A 62 -8.40 -2.32 8.88
CA TYR A 62 -7.94 -3.70 8.65
C TYR A 62 -8.54 -4.36 7.40
N PRO A 63 -9.84 -4.20 7.07
CA PRO A 63 -10.40 -4.76 5.84
C PRO A 63 -9.70 -4.22 4.58
N GLU A 64 -9.48 -2.92 4.50
CA GLU A 64 -8.83 -2.27 3.36
C GLU A 64 -7.34 -2.64 3.27
N ALA A 65 -6.68 -2.80 4.42
CA ALA A 65 -5.30 -3.28 4.47
C ALA A 65 -5.18 -4.73 3.95
N ASP A 66 -6.09 -5.64 4.33
CA ASP A 66 -6.09 -7.03 3.85
C ASP A 66 -6.27 -7.11 2.33
N VAL A 67 -7.18 -6.30 1.76
CA VAL A 67 -7.37 -6.20 0.30
C VAL A 67 -6.09 -5.75 -0.39
N LEU A 68 -5.41 -4.72 0.11
CA LEU A 68 -4.18 -4.20 -0.51
C LEU A 68 -3.01 -5.18 -0.38
N PHE A 69 -2.85 -5.84 0.78
CA PHE A 69 -1.81 -6.85 0.93
C PHE A 69 -2.06 -8.08 0.05
N THR A 70 -3.31 -8.49 -0.11
CA THR A 70 -3.68 -9.57 -1.04
C THR A 70 -3.33 -9.21 -2.47
N LYS A 71 -3.65 -7.99 -2.91
CA LYS A 71 -3.22 -7.49 -4.22
C LYS A 71 -1.71 -7.48 -4.36
N ALA A 72 -0.97 -7.05 -3.34
CA ALA A 72 0.49 -7.09 -3.36
C ALA A 72 1.03 -8.53 -3.53
N LEU A 73 0.43 -9.51 -2.83
CA LEU A 73 0.78 -10.92 -2.93
C LEU A 73 0.50 -11.47 -4.34
N GLU A 74 -0.66 -11.18 -4.92
CA GLU A 74 -0.99 -11.56 -6.30
C GLU A 74 0.04 -11.04 -7.31
N ARG A 75 0.61 -9.85 -7.06
CA ARG A 75 1.67 -9.28 -7.92
C ARG A 75 3.05 -9.89 -7.70
N TYR A 76 3.38 -10.30 -6.47
CA TYR A 76 4.61 -11.07 -6.22
C TYR A 76 4.53 -12.50 -6.74
N GLY A 77 3.31 -13.03 -6.93
CA GLY A 77 3.08 -14.39 -7.42
C GLY A 77 3.77 -15.42 -6.51
N ASN A 78 4.66 -16.22 -7.10
CA ASN A 78 5.33 -17.32 -6.38
C ASN A 78 6.55 -16.88 -5.53
N ASN A 79 6.90 -15.60 -5.51
CA ASN A 79 8.06 -15.11 -4.75
C ASN A 79 7.73 -13.91 -3.85
N PRO A 80 6.76 -14.03 -2.93
CA PRO A 80 6.49 -12.99 -1.95
C PRO A 80 7.65 -12.85 -0.97
N THR A 81 7.91 -11.62 -0.54
CA THR A 81 8.90 -11.39 0.51
C THR A 81 8.37 -11.92 1.85
N PRO A 82 9.26 -12.42 2.73
CA PRO A 82 8.86 -12.84 4.09
C PRO A 82 8.16 -11.72 4.87
N GLU A 83 8.58 -10.47 4.66
CA GLU A 83 7.96 -9.29 5.28
C GLU A 83 6.50 -9.13 4.85
N LEU A 84 6.19 -9.27 3.55
CA LEU A 84 4.82 -9.19 3.07
C LEU A 84 3.94 -10.29 3.69
N LEU A 85 4.44 -11.52 3.75
CA LEU A 85 3.71 -12.63 4.37
C LEU A 85 3.46 -12.38 5.86
N GLN A 86 4.45 -11.85 6.58
CA GLN A 86 4.29 -11.48 7.98
C GLN A 86 3.20 -10.41 8.16
N LYS A 87 3.18 -9.39 7.30
CA LYS A 87 2.17 -8.33 7.34
C LYS A 87 0.77 -8.83 6.99
N ILE A 88 0.65 -9.75 6.03
CA ILE A 88 -0.62 -10.44 5.72
C ILE A 88 -1.12 -11.24 6.93
N ALA A 89 -0.24 -12.01 7.58
CA ALA A 89 -0.61 -12.75 8.77
C ALA A 89 -1.07 -11.79 9.90
N GLN A 90 -0.33 -10.70 10.11
CA GLN A 90 -0.65 -9.69 11.11
C GLN A 90 -2.02 -9.03 10.86
N VAL A 91 -2.30 -8.57 9.64
CA VAL A 91 -3.58 -7.93 9.34
C VAL A 91 -4.75 -8.91 9.49
N LYS A 92 -4.57 -10.19 9.13
CA LYS A 92 -5.61 -11.21 9.30
C LYS A 92 -5.91 -11.51 10.76
N LEU A 93 -4.92 -11.46 11.64
CA LEU A 93 -5.14 -11.58 13.08
C LEU A 93 -5.93 -10.37 13.60
N LEU A 94 -5.46 -9.16 13.29
CA LEU A 94 -6.11 -7.92 13.71
C LEU A 94 -7.54 -7.78 13.18
N LEU A 95 -7.80 -8.26 11.96
CA LEU A 95 -9.14 -8.28 11.38
C LEU A 95 -10.08 -9.23 12.13
N LYS A 96 -9.58 -10.40 12.58
CA LYS A 96 -10.38 -11.34 13.38
C LYS A 96 -10.72 -10.78 14.75
N ASP A 97 -9.80 -10.04 15.36
CA ASP A 97 -10.01 -9.42 16.68
C ASP A 97 -10.93 -8.19 16.63
N ALA A 98 -11.26 -7.70 15.43
CA ALA A 98 -12.10 -6.52 15.21
C ALA A 98 -13.59 -6.84 14.92
N VAL A 99 -13.96 -8.13 14.86
CA VAL A 99 -15.32 -8.63 14.59
C VAL A 99 -15.84 -9.38 15.81
#